data_AF-A0AAI9XK33-F1
#
_entry.id   AF-A0AAI9XK33-F1
#
_cell.length_a   1.000
_cell.length_b   1.000
_cell.length_c   1.000
_cell.angle_alpha   90.00
_cell.angle_beta   90.00
_cell.angle_gamma   90.00
#
_symmetry.space_group_name_H-M   'P 1'
#
loop_
_entity.id
_entity.type
_entity.pdbx_description
1 polymer ?
#
loop_
_entity_poly.entity_id
_entity_poly.type
_entity_poly.pdbx_seq_one_letter_code
_entity_poly.pdbx_strand_id
1 'polypeptide(L)'
;MPGPTKEKSIDFVVPDQLISVAEDAISELPNLEQCPSVELCFASSPERRTPPPTFHVHIKASEVTVGLYTQSETLCFLPLMNDSILSGENAKLSPTFALACDRDVLPPWRPSRGIEAYLKLYARESEKTVGSFAKAMIAYMEGYVNDHGLLDSSQLPEPLKTFYKELRVGEKPVRQ
;
A
#
# COMPACT_ATOMS: atom_id res chain seq x y z
N MET A 1 28.80 -7.20 16.85
CA MET A 1 28.24 -7.63 15.55
C MET A 1 27.18 -6.60 15.15
N PRO A 2 27.27 -5.98 13.98
CA PRO A 2 26.21 -5.11 13.51
C PRO A 2 25.00 -5.98 13.16
N GLY A 3 23.83 -5.68 13.74
CA GLY A 3 22.57 -6.36 13.41
C GLY A 3 22.12 -6.02 11.99
N PRO A 4 21.15 -6.76 11.43
CA PRO A 4 20.70 -6.54 10.06
C PRO A 4 20.13 -5.13 9.92
N THR A 5 20.81 -4.28 9.17
CA THR A 5 20.32 -2.98 8.73
C THR A 5 19.07 -3.22 7.90
N LYS A 6 17.92 -2.73 8.37
CA LYS A 6 16.68 -2.80 7.61
C LYS A 6 16.82 -1.93 6.37
N GLU A 7 17.05 -2.56 5.24
CA GLU A 7 16.96 -1.92 3.93
C GLU A 7 15.53 -1.38 3.78
N LYS A 8 15.41 -0.07 3.56
CA LYS A 8 14.13 0.60 3.36
C LYS A 8 14.08 1.04 1.91
N SER A 9 13.13 0.53 1.14
CA SER A 9 12.91 0.94 -0.24
C SER A 9 11.52 1.57 -0.40
N ILE A 10 11.42 2.49 -1.36
CA ILE A 10 10.16 2.96 -1.94
C ILE A 10 10.15 2.48 -3.38
N ASP A 11 9.28 1.53 -3.68
CA ASP A 11 9.26 0.86 -4.98
C ASP A 11 8.06 1.30 -5.81
N PHE A 12 8.32 1.70 -7.05
CA PHE A 12 7.30 2.07 -8.03
C PHE A 12 7.33 1.07 -9.18
N VAL A 13 6.15 0.64 -9.61
CA VAL A 13 5.98 -0.15 -10.83
C VAL A 13 5.41 0.77 -11.91
N VAL A 14 6.08 0.83 -13.04
CA VAL A 14 5.70 1.69 -14.17
C VAL A 14 5.41 0.84 -15.42
N PRO A 15 4.52 1.29 -16.31
CA PRO A 15 4.37 0.66 -17.62
C PRO A 15 5.72 0.63 -18.33
N ASP A 16 6.07 -0.50 -18.93
CA ASP A 16 7.38 -0.73 -19.57
C ASP A 16 7.77 0.39 -20.54
N GLN A 17 6.81 0.90 -21.30
CA GLN A 17 7.00 1.98 -22.28
C GLN A 17 7.32 3.36 -21.66
N LEU A 18 7.08 3.55 -20.36
CA LEU A 18 7.30 4.79 -19.63
C LEU A 18 8.52 4.73 -18.70
N ILE A 19 9.29 3.63 -18.71
CA ILE A 19 10.43 3.46 -17.80
C ILE A 19 11.45 4.59 -17.95
N SER A 20 11.84 4.92 -19.18
CA SER A 20 12.81 6.01 -19.43
C SER A 20 12.30 7.37 -18.99
N VAL A 21 11.00 7.66 -19.19
CA VAL A 21 10.39 8.91 -18.74
C VAL A 21 10.37 9.00 -17.21
N ALA A 22 10.10 7.87 -16.53
CA ALA A 22 10.13 7.79 -15.09
C ALA A 22 11.55 7.94 -14.52
N GLU A 23 12.56 7.37 -15.19
CA GLU A 23 13.98 7.54 -14.83
C GLU A 23 14.39 9.01 -14.91
N ASP A 24 14.05 9.69 -16.00
CA ASP A 24 14.34 11.12 -16.19
C ASP A 24 13.64 11.96 -15.09
N ALA A 25 12.34 11.75 -14.89
CA ALA A 25 11.56 12.48 -13.89
C ALA A 25 12.09 12.30 -12.46
N ILE A 26 12.56 11.09 -12.12
CA ILE A 26 13.14 10.80 -10.81
C ILE A 26 14.54 11.41 -10.69
N SER A 27 15.33 11.39 -11.75
CA SER A 27 16.70 11.92 -11.77
C SER A 27 16.74 13.45 -11.61
N GLU A 28 15.68 14.15 -12.01
CA GLU A 28 15.56 15.60 -11.85
C GLU A 28 15.23 16.04 -10.41
N LEU A 29 14.86 15.12 -9.51
CA LEU A 29 14.44 15.47 -8.16
C LEU A 29 15.65 15.88 -7.28
N PRO A 30 15.62 17.07 -6.64
CA PRO A 30 16.79 17.64 -5.97
C PRO A 30 17.25 16.88 -4.72
N ASN A 31 16.39 16.03 -4.15
CA ASN A 31 16.65 15.24 -2.94
C ASN A 31 17.10 13.82 -3.24
N LEU A 32 17.24 13.45 -4.52
CA LEU A 32 17.69 12.14 -4.94
C LEU A 32 19.09 12.23 -5.54
N GLU A 33 19.87 11.17 -5.35
CA GLU A 33 21.20 11.00 -5.93
C GLU A 33 21.25 9.70 -6.71
N GLN A 34 21.91 9.74 -7.87
CA GLN A 34 22.16 8.53 -8.62
C GLN A 34 22.99 7.55 -7.80
N CYS A 35 22.70 6.26 -7.99
CA CYS A 35 23.43 5.21 -7.31
C CYS A 35 24.93 5.32 -7.65
N PRO A 36 25.80 5.47 -6.63
CA PRO A 36 27.23 5.68 -6.85
C PRO A 36 27.94 4.43 -7.42
N SER A 37 27.36 3.24 -7.25
CA SER A 37 27.86 2.00 -7.86
C SER A 37 26.75 0.94 -7.88
N VAL A 38 26.21 0.67 -9.07
CA VAL A 38 25.14 -0.33 -9.26
C VAL A 38 25.60 -1.72 -8.84
N GLU A 39 26.86 -2.09 -9.10
CA GLU A 39 27.37 -3.44 -8.77
C GLU A 39 27.59 -3.67 -7.27
N LEU A 40 27.90 -2.60 -6.52
CA LEU A 40 28.18 -2.67 -5.09
C LEU A 40 26.97 -2.27 -4.22
N CYS A 41 25.91 -1.76 -4.85
CA CYS A 41 24.71 -1.36 -4.15
C CYS A 41 23.89 -2.59 -3.73
N PHE A 42 23.49 -2.64 -2.46
CA PHE A 42 22.60 -3.67 -1.95
C PHE A 42 21.29 -3.74 -2.75
N ALA A 43 20.79 -2.61 -3.24
CA ALA A 43 19.57 -2.55 -4.04
C ALA A 43 19.68 -3.37 -5.36
N SER A 44 20.88 -3.57 -5.88
CA SER A 44 21.14 -4.35 -7.09
C SER A 44 21.83 -5.69 -6.80
N SER A 45 22.01 -6.06 -5.53
CA SER A 45 22.72 -7.28 -5.15
C SER A 45 21.97 -8.54 -5.59
N PRO A 46 22.68 -9.53 -6.17
CA PRO A 46 22.09 -10.83 -6.51
C PRO A 46 21.68 -11.65 -5.26
N GLU A 47 22.11 -11.24 -4.06
CA GLU A 47 21.70 -11.86 -2.80
C GLU A 47 20.28 -11.45 -2.38
N ARG A 48 19.66 -10.48 -3.07
CA ARG A 48 18.27 -10.09 -2.81
C ARG A 48 17.31 -11.24 -3.10
N ARG A 49 16.29 -11.37 -2.24
CA ARG A 49 15.16 -12.30 -2.47
C ARG A 49 14.16 -11.80 -3.50
N THR A 50 14.24 -10.52 -3.85
CA THR A 50 13.40 -9.85 -4.85
C THR A 50 14.26 -9.48 -6.04
N PRO A 51 13.72 -9.49 -7.27
CA PRO A 51 14.44 -9.00 -8.43
C PRO A 51 14.99 -7.59 -8.18
N PRO A 52 16.18 -7.27 -8.71
CA PRO A 52 16.69 -5.91 -8.64
C PRO A 52 15.76 -4.98 -9.43
N PRO A 53 15.63 -3.72 -9.02
CA PRO A 53 14.91 -2.72 -9.79
C PRO A 53 15.61 -2.49 -11.13
N THR A 54 14.82 -2.17 -12.16
CA THR A 54 15.31 -1.76 -13.48
C THR A 54 16.17 -0.51 -13.36
N PHE A 55 15.77 0.42 -12.48
CA PHE A 55 16.52 1.62 -12.15
C PHE A 55 16.32 1.99 -10.67
N HIS A 56 17.32 2.57 -10.02
CA HIS A 56 17.15 3.07 -8.65
C HIS A 56 18.02 4.28 -8.34
N VAL A 57 17.54 5.08 -7.39
CA VAL A 57 18.25 6.24 -6.82
C VAL A 57 18.20 6.20 -5.30
N HIS A 58 19.03 7.01 -4.67
CA HIS A 58 19.14 7.11 -3.22
C HIS A 58 18.58 8.45 -2.74
N ILE A 59 17.84 8.43 -1.62
CA ILE A 59 17.44 9.66 -0.95
C ILE A 59 18.65 10.24 -0.21
N LYS A 60 18.97 11.52 -0.44
CA LYS A 60 20.08 12.21 0.22
C LYS A 60 20.02 12.07 1.74
N ALA A 61 21.18 11.80 2.34
CA ALA A 61 21.33 11.62 3.79
C ALA A 61 20.42 10.51 4.39
N SER A 62 20.02 9.53 3.58
CA SER A 62 19.19 8.40 4.01
C SER A 62 19.69 7.09 3.41
N GLU A 63 19.47 5.99 4.13
CA GLU A 63 19.65 4.61 3.64
C GLU A 63 18.45 4.13 2.81
N VAL A 64 17.57 5.06 2.39
CA VAL A 64 16.35 4.74 1.65
C VAL A 64 16.61 4.83 0.16
N THR A 65 16.26 3.77 -0.55
CA THR A 65 16.32 3.71 -2.01
C THR A 65 14.95 3.90 -2.64
N VAL A 66 14.92 4.49 -3.82
CA VAL A 66 13.74 4.56 -4.67
C VAL A 66 13.99 3.65 -5.87
N GLY A 67 13.20 2.58 -6.01
CA GLY A 67 13.32 1.61 -7.09
C GLY A 67 12.21 1.79 -8.13
N LEU A 68 12.58 1.71 -9.41
CA LEU A 68 11.68 1.59 -10.53
C LEU A 68 11.71 0.16 -11.06
N TYR A 69 10.53 -0.40 -11.24
CA TYR A 69 10.32 -1.72 -11.78
C TYR A 69 9.41 -1.65 -13.00
N THR A 70 9.69 -2.47 -14.01
CA THR A 70 8.78 -2.64 -15.13
C THR A 70 7.54 -3.45 -14.70
N GLN A 71 6.40 -3.14 -15.31
CA GLN A 71 5.16 -3.85 -15.05
C GLN A 71 5.26 -5.30 -15.50
N SER A 72 5.82 -5.56 -16.67
CA SER A 72 5.90 -6.93 -17.22
C SER A 72 6.70 -7.89 -16.32
N GLU A 73 7.66 -7.39 -15.55
CA GLU A 73 8.45 -8.21 -14.63
C GLU A 73 7.79 -8.36 -13.25
N THR A 74 7.10 -7.34 -12.77
CA THR A 74 6.62 -7.30 -11.37
C THR A 74 5.14 -7.60 -11.22
N LEU A 75 4.31 -7.13 -12.15
CA LEU A 75 2.85 -7.22 -12.10
C LEU A 75 2.29 -7.81 -13.40
N CYS A 76 2.95 -8.87 -13.91
CA CYS A 76 2.59 -9.56 -15.16
C CYS A 76 1.17 -10.16 -15.18
N PHE A 77 0.58 -10.36 -14.01
CA PHE A 77 -0.80 -10.85 -13.86
C PHE A 77 -1.85 -9.74 -13.99
N LEU A 78 -1.44 -8.47 -13.99
CA LEU A 78 -2.33 -7.33 -14.19
C LEU A 78 -2.39 -6.95 -15.68
N PRO A 79 -3.55 -6.45 -16.15
CA PRO A 79 -3.63 -5.81 -17.46
C PRO A 79 -2.63 -4.66 -17.59
N LEU A 80 -2.15 -4.40 -18.81
CA LEU A 80 -1.26 -3.27 -19.10
C LEU A 80 -1.85 -1.97 -18.54
N MET A 81 -1.04 -1.27 -17.74
CA MET A 81 -1.39 0.03 -17.17
C MET A 81 -1.39 1.05 -18.30
N ASN A 82 -2.55 1.26 -18.91
CA ASN A 82 -2.79 2.29 -19.91
C ASN A 82 -3.57 3.47 -19.30
N ASP A 83 -3.64 4.57 -20.05
CA ASP A 83 -4.30 5.80 -19.60
C ASP A 83 -5.75 5.59 -19.17
N SER A 84 -6.44 4.58 -19.71
CA SER A 84 -7.80 4.24 -19.32
C SER A 84 -7.88 3.74 -17.86
N ILE A 85 -6.93 2.91 -17.41
CA ILE A 85 -6.87 2.45 -16.01
C ILE A 85 -6.48 3.58 -15.06
N LEU A 86 -5.54 4.44 -15.49
CA LEU A 86 -4.99 5.52 -14.68
C LEU A 86 -5.93 6.73 -14.55
N SER A 87 -6.74 7.00 -15.57
CA SER A 87 -7.71 8.10 -15.60
C SER A 87 -8.90 7.86 -14.66
N GLY A 88 -9.18 6.61 -14.26
CA GLY A 88 -10.34 6.26 -13.43
C GLY A 88 -11.69 6.43 -14.13
N GLU A 89 -11.73 7.04 -15.32
CA GLU A 89 -12.91 7.13 -16.17
C GLU A 89 -13.13 5.81 -16.92
N ASN A 90 -14.14 5.06 -16.49
CA ASN A 90 -14.71 3.92 -17.23
C ASN A 90 -13.67 2.95 -17.79
N ALA A 91 -12.61 2.67 -17.01
CA ALA A 91 -11.74 1.54 -17.30
C ALA A 91 -12.63 0.30 -17.31
N LYS A 92 -12.95 -0.21 -18.51
CA LYS A 92 -13.71 -1.45 -18.68
C LYS A 92 -12.78 -2.60 -18.31
N LEU A 93 -12.43 -2.67 -17.02
CA LEU A 93 -11.63 -3.72 -16.45
C LEU A 93 -12.36 -5.04 -16.64
N SER A 94 -11.60 -6.11 -16.82
CA SER A 94 -12.18 -7.46 -16.78
C SER A 94 -12.99 -7.61 -15.49
N PRO A 95 -14.13 -8.34 -15.51
CA PRO A 95 -14.98 -8.55 -14.32
C PRO A 95 -14.24 -9.12 -13.10
N THR A 96 -13.05 -9.67 -13.30
CA THR A 96 -12.17 -10.22 -12.25
C THR A 96 -11.39 -9.14 -11.48
N PHE A 97 -11.33 -7.90 -11.98
CA PHE A 97 -10.54 -6.83 -11.37
C PHE A 97 -11.39 -5.59 -11.07
N ALA A 98 -11.18 -4.99 -9.89
CA ALA A 98 -11.81 -3.74 -9.48
C ALA A 98 -10.74 -2.74 -9.02
N LEU A 99 -10.86 -1.47 -9.44
CA LEU A 99 -9.98 -0.43 -8.91
C LEU A 99 -10.31 -0.19 -7.45
N ALA A 100 -9.28 -0.05 -6.61
CA ALA A 100 -9.46 0.26 -5.20
C ALA A 100 -10.16 1.62 -4.95
N CYS A 101 -10.14 2.52 -5.94
CA CYS A 101 -10.80 3.83 -5.91
C CYS A 101 -12.21 3.83 -6.53
N ASP A 102 -12.64 2.74 -7.18
CA ASP A 102 -13.96 2.64 -7.81
C ASP A 102 -15.04 2.55 -6.72
N ARG A 103 -15.87 3.59 -6.65
CA ARG A 103 -16.94 3.71 -5.64
C ARG A 103 -18.23 3.00 -6.04
N ASP A 104 -18.35 2.61 -7.31
CA ASP A 104 -19.55 1.98 -7.86
C ASP A 104 -19.45 0.45 -7.76
N VAL A 105 -18.23 -0.09 -7.93
CA VAL A 105 -17.94 -1.53 -7.75
C VAL A 105 -17.73 -1.89 -6.28
N LEU A 106 -17.13 -0.99 -5.49
CA LEU A 106 -16.82 -1.26 -4.09
C LEU A 106 -17.89 -0.63 -3.18
N PRO A 107 -18.36 -1.34 -2.14
CA PRO A 107 -19.40 -0.80 -1.27
C PRO A 107 -18.93 0.50 -0.59
N PRO A 108 -19.81 1.50 -0.42
CA PRO A 108 -19.47 2.87 0.00
C PRO A 108 -18.87 2.99 1.40
N TRP A 109 -18.89 1.93 2.22
CA TRP A 109 -18.34 1.88 3.57
C TRP A 109 -17.54 0.59 3.78
N ARG A 110 -16.26 0.73 4.17
CA ARG A 110 -15.38 -0.42 4.48
C ARG A 110 -14.72 -0.32 5.86
N PRO A 111 -15.40 -0.80 6.93
CA PRO A 111 -14.74 -1.14 8.20
C PRO A 111 -13.64 -2.20 8.01
N SER A 112 -13.84 -3.09 7.02
CA SER A 112 -12.96 -4.22 6.70
C SER A 112 -11.53 -3.86 6.29
N ARG A 113 -11.26 -2.62 5.81
CA ARG A 113 -9.88 -2.19 5.50
C ARG A 113 -9.02 -2.08 6.75
N GLY A 114 -9.62 -1.76 7.91
CA GLY A 114 -8.90 -1.71 9.18
C GLY A 114 -8.47 -3.11 9.63
N ILE A 115 -9.43 -4.05 9.67
CA ILE A 115 -9.16 -5.43 10.07
C ILE A 115 -8.18 -6.10 9.11
N GLU A 116 -8.36 -5.94 7.79
CA GLU A 116 -7.44 -6.50 6.80
C GLU A 116 -6.02 -5.94 6.96
N ALA A 117 -5.88 -4.64 7.23
CA ALA A 117 -4.59 -4.02 7.50
C ALA A 117 -3.94 -4.59 8.78
N TYR A 118 -4.71 -4.79 9.85
CA TYR A 118 -4.19 -5.42 11.08
C TYR A 118 -3.89 -6.90 10.89
N LEU A 119 -4.69 -7.66 10.11
CA LEU A 119 -4.42 -9.05 9.76
C LEU A 119 -3.10 -9.18 9.00
N LYS A 120 -2.87 -8.32 8.01
CA LYS A 120 -1.60 -8.24 7.27
C LYS A 120 -0.43 -7.86 8.18
N LEU A 121 -0.64 -6.89 9.08
CA LEU A 121 0.37 -6.48 10.06
C LEU A 121 0.73 -7.61 11.04
N TYR A 122 -0.28 -8.32 11.55
CA TYR A 122 -0.09 -9.47 12.43
C TYR A 122 0.62 -10.62 11.71
N ALA A 123 0.22 -10.95 10.48
CA ALA A 123 0.87 -11.99 9.70
C ALA A 123 2.35 -11.70 9.44
N ARG A 124 2.72 -10.43 9.25
CA ARG A 124 4.11 -10.01 9.01
C ARG A 124 4.96 -9.93 10.27
N GLU A 125 4.36 -9.56 11.40
CA GLU A 125 5.09 -9.16 12.62
C GLU A 125 4.65 -9.96 13.86
N SER A 126 4.13 -11.17 13.69
CA SER A 126 3.45 -11.99 14.71
C SER A 126 4.26 -12.21 16.00
N GLU A 127 5.59 -12.24 15.92
CA GLU A 127 6.51 -12.44 17.04
C GLU A 127 7.01 -11.14 17.68
N LYS A 128 6.53 -9.98 17.23
CA LYS A 128 6.96 -8.66 17.71
C LYS A 128 5.81 -7.93 18.41
N THR A 129 6.15 -6.96 19.25
CA THR A 129 5.17 -6.11 19.97
C THR A 129 4.15 -5.47 19.03
N VAL A 130 4.57 -5.11 17.81
CA VAL A 130 3.68 -4.56 16.75
C VAL A 130 2.64 -5.59 16.29
N GLY A 131 3.00 -6.86 16.16
CA GLY A 131 2.05 -7.94 15.89
C GLY A 131 1.10 -8.16 17.07
N SER A 132 1.59 -8.13 18.31
CA SER A 132 0.71 -8.23 19.49
C SER A 132 -0.33 -7.10 19.55
N PHE A 133 0.07 -5.86 19.20
CA PHE A 133 -0.86 -4.74 19.05
C PHE A 133 -1.89 -4.99 17.94
N ALA A 134 -1.44 -5.44 16.76
CA ALA A 134 -2.33 -5.77 15.66
C ALA A 134 -3.35 -6.85 16.04
N LYS A 135 -2.93 -7.88 16.78
CA LYS A 135 -3.81 -8.93 17.32
C LYS A 135 -4.87 -8.38 18.27
N ALA A 136 -4.49 -7.45 19.16
CA ALA A 136 -5.43 -6.79 20.06
C ALA A 136 -6.46 -5.94 19.28
N MET A 137 -6.01 -5.25 18.23
CA MET A 137 -6.91 -4.48 17.36
C MET A 137 -7.86 -5.36 16.55
N ILE A 138 -7.39 -6.52 16.05
CA ILE A 138 -8.24 -7.52 15.38
C ILE A 138 -9.33 -8.01 16.34
N ALA A 139 -8.94 -8.51 17.52
CA ALA A 139 -9.89 -9.04 18.50
C ALA A 139 -10.89 -7.96 18.99
N TYR A 140 -10.43 -6.72 19.14
CA TYR A 140 -11.30 -5.60 19.48
C TYR A 140 -12.32 -5.32 18.36
N MET A 141 -11.89 -5.29 17.10
CA MET A 141 -12.75 -4.99 15.97
C MET A 141 -13.73 -6.13 15.66
N GLU A 142 -13.32 -7.40 15.82
CA GLU A 142 -14.19 -8.57 15.67
C GLU A 142 -15.42 -8.50 16.59
N GLY A 143 -15.28 -7.93 17.79
CA GLY A 143 -16.38 -7.76 18.74
C GLY A 143 -17.49 -6.80 18.29
N TYR A 144 -17.26 -6.02 17.22
CA TYR A 144 -18.24 -5.05 16.70
C TYR A 144 -18.59 -5.30 15.24
N VAL A 145 -18.20 -6.45 14.67
CA VAL A 145 -18.45 -6.78 13.27
C VAL A 145 -19.42 -7.96 13.18
N ASN A 146 -20.41 -7.87 12.28
CA ASN A 146 -21.37 -8.94 12.04
C ASN A 146 -20.81 -10.04 11.14
N ASP A 147 -21.59 -11.11 10.94
CA ASP A 147 -21.23 -12.28 10.11
C ASP A 147 -20.91 -11.95 8.64
N HIS A 148 -21.24 -10.73 8.19
CA HIS A 148 -20.92 -10.22 6.85
C HIS A 148 -19.67 -9.35 6.81
N GLY A 149 -18.92 -9.23 7.91
CA GLY A 149 -17.70 -8.41 7.96
C GLY A 149 -17.97 -6.91 8.03
N LEU A 150 -19.21 -6.49 8.35
CA LEU A 150 -19.61 -5.09 8.48
C LEU A 150 -19.76 -4.69 9.95
N LEU A 151 -19.44 -3.43 10.26
CA LEU A 151 -19.61 -2.87 11.59
C LEU A 151 -21.08 -2.96 12.02
N ASP A 152 -21.33 -3.73 13.07
CA ASP A 152 -22.60 -3.77 13.78
C ASP A 152 -22.68 -2.64 14.79
N SER A 153 -23.21 -1.50 14.34
CA SER A 153 -23.42 -0.32 15.18
C SER A 153 -24.35 -0.55 16.38
N SER A 154 -25.10 -1.67 16.43
CA SER A 154 -25.94 -2.01 17.58
C SER A 154 -25.12 -2.41 18.80
N GLN A 155 -23.94 -3.02 18.56
CA GLN A 155 -22.98 -3.51 19.56
C GLN A 155 -22.02 -2.43 20.06
N LEU A 156 -21.97 -1.26 19.39
CA LEU A 156 -21.12 -0.17 19.83
C LEU A 156 -21.56 0.37 21.21
N PRO A 157 -20.64 0.61 22.15
CA PRO A 157 -20.96 1.28 23.40
C PRO A 157 -21.22 2.77 23.17
N GLU A 158 -21.97 3.40 24.07
CA GLU A 158 -22.04 4.87 24.10
C GLU A 158 -20.72 5.46 24.65
N PRO A 159 -20.26 6.63 24.15
CA PRO A 159 -20.92 7.53 23.20
C PRO A 159 -20.64 7.23 21.71
N LEU A 160 -19.89 6.17 21.41
CA LEU A 160 -19.42 5.85 20.05
C LEU A 160 -20.58 5.51 19.11
N LYS A 161 -21.60 4.83 19.62
CA LYS A 161 -22.82 4.51 18.86
C LYS A 161 -23.56 5.76 18.40
N THR A 162 -23.78 6.74 19.29
CA THR A 162 -24.39 8.03 18.93
C THR A 162 -23.54 8.78 17.91
N PHE A 163 -22.23 8.90 18.17
CA PHE A 163 -21.29 9.55 17.25
C PHE A 163 -21.28 8.91 15.85
N TYR A 164 -21.27 7.58 15.79
CA TYR A 164 -21.30 6.85 14.52
C TYR A 164 -22.59 7.07 13.75
N LYS A 165 -23.75 7.10 14.43
CA LYS A 165 -25.04 7.38 13.80
C LYS A 165 -25.09 8.77 13.19
N GLU A 166 -24.71 9.79 13.95
CA GLU A 166 -24.66 11.20 13.51
C GLU A 166 -23.71 11.38 12.31
N LEU A 167 -22.57 10.69 12.31
CA LEU A 167 -21.63 10.70 11.18
C LEU A 167 -22.22 10.04 9.94
N ARG A 168 -23.03 8.98 10.10
CA ARG A 168 -23.65 8.25 8.99
C ARG A 168 -24.74 9.04 8.27
N VAL A 169 -25.45 9.90 9.00
CA VAL A 169 -26.47 10.80 8.44
C VAL A 169 -25.89 12.16 8.01
N GLY A 170 -24.58 12.37 8.18
CA GLY A 170 -23.89 13.60 7.79
C GLY A 170 -24.08 14.77 8.76
N GLU A 171 -24.63 14.54 9.95
CA GLU A 171 -24.83 15.57 10.98
C GLU A 171 -23.52 16.00 11.64
N LYS A 172 -22.52 15.10 11.67
CA LYS A 172 -21.16 15.43 12.11
C LYS A 172 -20.15 15.34 10.96
N PRO A 173 -19.34 16.38 10.72
CA PRO A 173 -18.28 16.32 9.74
C PRO A 173 -17.21 15.31 10.18
N VAL A 174 -16.71 14.53 9.23
CA VAL A 174 -15.47 13.77 9.43
C VAL A 174 -14.37 14.79 9.69
N ARG A 175 -13.74 14.74 10.87
CA ARG A 175 -12.60 15.64 11.16
C ARG A 175 -11.53 15.40 10.09
N GLN A 176 -11.21 16.45 9.35
CA GLN A 176 -10.12 16.50 8.38
C GLN A 176 -8.78 16.53 9.09
#